data_AF-A0A9E6BRV5-F1
#
_entry.id   AF-A0A9E6BRV5-F1
#
_cell.length_a   1.000
_cell.length_b   1.000
_cell.length_c   1.000
_cell.angle_alpha   90.00
_cell.angle_beta   90.00
_cell.angle_gamma   90.00
#
_symmetry.space_group_name_H-M   'P 1'
#
loop_
_entity.id
_entity.type
_entity.pdbx_description
1 polymer ?
#
loop_
_entity_poly.entity_id
_entity_poly.type
_entity_poly.pdbx_seq_one_letter_code
_entity_poly.pdbx_strand_id
1 'polypeptide(L)'
;MQAREKILAAILAITVGGGVILPRGWKAYNEPLNQRMERIQKLDEKLETLRFDRQVARAKLRKMAAWTKQSLPASPQNAMVLYQQWLTDLAEEVAQFENVTVTPERLVRARDGSYVSVRVKLTAEGTIDRIRNFLFAFYNTNLLQHIVGLTVENRNRGVNGPMAVSITVEGLSLPGAPDRGSSLFPRTRLAADIDEQAETVTVESAADFPEKPPFRVRIGGEFMIVAKADRKRWTVQRRASGFPAAKHPAGSTVELAPVNPQMKAASLGDYNVLVTLNPFAKPQKEAPPETPNAPPMIEALEPIAILPGETATFKVSALDLETPDQLKFSLGSGAPSGATIDPKTGQFTWKTTWDTAPGDYRVTVQVTDGSPNPMTASQTVTITVKEDVAQYTYLVGAGRKDELREAWLYDRSNNRRLILHEGETLRYAGVEAAVVAIHRDHIVLRTNEAVWKLDLGQNLRSMQKVRDLVVAKPDVPSVSPPPDSAPPPSTSGPSSAPTSPTTGSPKRPSPEPGTPQRRAPESSGAERASDGASAVSPTSDASQKESNEPETESPAEQG
;
A
#
# COMPACT_ATOMS: atom_id res chain seq x y z
N MET A 1 116.92 32.91 14.09
CA MET A 1 115.74 32.24 13.53
C MET A 1 115.97 31.96 12.05
N GLN A 2 115.78 30.72 11.60
CA GLN A 2 115.72 30.36 10.18
C GLN A 2 114.28 30.55 9.64
N ALA A 3 114.12 30.56 8.32
CA ALA A 3 112.86 30.93 7.66
C ALA A 3 111.61 30.15 8.13
N ARG A 4 111.78 28.90 8.58
CA ARG A 4 110.70 28.03 9.07
C ARG A 4 110.00 28.56 10.32
N GLU A 5 110.73 29.21 11.24
CA GLU A 5 110.16 29.74 12.50
C GLU A 5 109.21 30.92 12.24
N LYS A 6 109.53 31.80 11.27
CA LYS A 6 108.68 32.93 10.91
C LYS A 6 107.34 32.49 10.31
N ILE A 7 107.34 31.41 9.53
CA ILE A 7 106.12 30.84 8.92
C ILE A 7 105.22 30.24 10.01
N LEU A 8 105.79 29.47 10.94
CA LEU A 8 105.04 28.90 12.08
C LEU A 8 104.44 30.00 12.97
N ALA A 9 105.19 31.06 13.28
CA ALA A 9 104.69 32.19 14.07
C ALA A 9 103.53 32.93 13.37
N ALA A 10 103.64 33.15 12.06
CA ALA A 10 102.58 33.79 11.27
C ALA A 10 101.30 32.93 11.20
N ILE A 11 101.42 31.62 11.00
CA ILE A 11 100.29 30.69 11.00
C ILE A 11 99.61 30.70 12.38
N LEU A 12 100.38 30.58 13.47
CA LEU A 12 99.85 30.55 14.83
C LEU A 12 99.11 31.85 15.18
N ALA A 13 99.62 33.01 14.76
CA ALA A 13 98.95 34.29 14.97
C ALA A 13 97.58 34.35 14.25
N ILE A 14 97.47 33.76 13.06
CA ILE A 14 96.23 33.71 12.29
C ILE A 14 95.21 32.74 12.92
N THR A 15 95.61 31.54 13.34
CA THR A 15 94.69 30.59 14.01
C THR A 15 94.22 31.11 15.37
N VAL A 16 95.10 31.71 16.19
CA VAL A 16 94.72 32.28 17.49
C VAL A 16 93.87 33.54 17.33
N GLY A 17 94.22 34.43 16.41
CA GLY A 17 93.44 35.65 16.14
C GLY A 17 92.03 35.34 15.62
N GLY A 18 91.92 34.48 14.60
CA GLY A 18 90.64 34.04 14.05
C GLY A 18 89.77 33.30 15.07
N GLY A 19 90.38 32.38 15.84
CA GLY A 19 89.67 31.54 16.81
C GLY A 19 89.09 32.29 18.02
N VAL A 20 89.59 33.49 18.35
CA VAL A 20 89.18 34.21 19.57
C VAL A 20 88.34 35.46 19.28
N ILE A 21 88.58 36.16 18.18
CA ILE A 21 87.88 37.42 17.85
C ILE A 21 86.51 37.15 17.23
N LEU A 22 86.42 36.24 16.25
CA LEU A 22 85.18 35.95 15.54
C LEU A 22 84.06 35.46 16.48
N PRO A 23 84.26 34.50 17.41
CA PRO A 23 83.16 34.01 18.26
C PRO A 23 82.63 35.05 19.25
N ARG A 24 83.47 35.99 19.71
CA ARG A 24 83.03 37.07 20.63
C ARG A 24 82.21 38.13 19.90
N GLY A 25 82.62 38.53 18.70
CA GLY A 25 81.81 39.42 17.85
C GLY A 25 80.46 38.78 17.48
N TRP A 26 80.48 37.50 17.12
CA TRP A 26 79.27 36.74 16.77
C TRP A 26 78.26 36.66 17.92
N LYS A 27 78.72 36.42 19.16
CA LYS A 27 77.84 36.48 20.36
C LYS A 27 77.33 37.89 20.62
N ALA A 28 78.18 38.91 20.61
CA ALA A 28 77.78 40.29 20.90
C ALA A 28 76.75 40.84 19.89
N TYR A 29 76.80 40.37 18.64
CA TYR A 29 75.83 40.71 17.59
C TYR A 29 74.53 39.88 17.70
N ASN A 30 74.63 38.56 17.91
CA ASN A 30 73.47 37.68 17.90
C ASN A 30 72.62 37.74 19.17
N GLU A 31 73.20 37.96 20.36
CA GLU A 31 72.43 37.98 21.62
C GLU A 31 71.28 39.01 21.62
N PRO A 32 71.50 40.30 21.25
CA PRO A 32 70.40 41.26 21.15
C PRO A 32 69.45 41.01 19.96
N LEU A 33 69.89 40.29 18.92
CA LEU A 33 69.01 39.85 17.81
C LEU A 33 68.09 38.71 18.26
N ASN A 34 68.62 37.71 18.96
CA ASN A 34 67.85 36.61 19.55
C ASN A 34 66.81 37.15 20.55
N GLN A 35 67.21 38.06 21.44
CA GLN A 35 66.27 38.71 22.38
C GLN A 35 65.19 39.56 21.67
N ARG A 36 65.48 40.11 20.49
CA ARG A 36 64.48 40.79 19.65
C ARG A 36 63.55 39.79 18.96
N MET A 37 64.07 38.70 18.41
CA MET A 37 63.28 37.62 17.82
C MET A 37 62.34 36.97 18.84
N GLU A 38 62.83 36.66 20.05
CA GLU A 38 61.97 36.17 21.14
C GLU A 38 60.85 37.16 21.50
N ARG A 39 61.16 38.46 21.56
CA ARG A 39 60.13 39.49 21.82
C ARG A 39 59.12 39.56 20.68
N ILE A 40 59.56 39.47 19.43
CA ILE A 40 58.67 39.44 18.26
C ILE A 40 57.76 38.21 18.33
N GLN A 41 58.30 37.00 18.54
CA GLN A 41 57.52 35.77 18.71
C GLN A 41 56.50 35.87 19.86
N LYS A 42 56.92 36.36 21.04
CA LYS A 42 56.03 36.57 22.20
C LYS A 42 55.01 37.69 21.99
N LEU A 43 55.29 38.66 21.12
CA LEU A 43 54.35 39.70 20.69
C LEU A 43 53.34 39.16 19.67
N ASP A 44 53.77 38.35 18.71
CA ASP A 44 52.91 37.71 17.70
C ASP A 44 51.98 36.67 18.32
N GLU A 45 52.48 35.83 19.24
CA GLU A 45 51.67 34.90 20.05
C GLU A 45 50.60 35.65 20.87
N LYS A 46 50.99 36.78 21.49
CA LYS A 46 50.06 37.67 22.21
C LYS A 46 49.10 38.40 21.26
N LEU A 47 49.50 38.68 20.03
CA LEU A 47 48.67 39.30 19.02
C LEU A 47 47.61 38.32 18.49
N GLU A 48 47.98 37.06 18.25
CA GLU A 48 47.06 36.01 17.82
C GLU A 48 46.07 35.61 18.91
N THR A 49 46.51 35.46 20.17
CA THR A 49 45.57 35.24 21.29
C THR A 49 44.59 36.41 21.44
N LEU A 50 45.04 37.66 21.37
CA LEU A 50 44.14 38.83 21.37
C LEU A 50 43.25 38.93 20.13
N ARG A 51 43.70 38.46 18.95
CA ARG A 51 42.87 38.33 17.73
C ARG A 51 41.80 37.27 17.93
N PHE A 52 42.14 36.11 18.47
CA PHE A 52 41.23 35.01 18.77
C PHE A 52 40.18 35.42 19.81
N ASP A 53 40.58 36.00 20.94
CA ASP A 53 39.66 36.51 21.96
C ASP A 53 38.73 37.59 21.39
N ARG A 54 39.24 38.48 20.55
CA ARG A 54 38.41 39.49 19.84
C ARG A 54 37.43 38.83 18.85
N GLN A 55 37.80 37.72 18.20
CA GLN A 55 36.87 36.95 17.36
C GLN A 55 35.81 36.24 18.21
N VAL A 56 36.18 35.57 19.31
CA VAL A 56 35.27 34.90 20.24
C VAL A 56 34.31 35.90 20.88
N ALA A 57 34.80 37.07 21.31
CA ALA A 57 33.97 38.16 21.82
C ALA A 57 33.00 38.69 20.75
N ARG A 58 33.45 38.89 19.50
CA ARG A 58 32.57 39.27 18.38
C ARG A 58 31.54 38.19 18.06
N ALA A 59 31.89 36.92 18.15
CA ALA A 59 30.95 35.80 17.97
C ALA A 59 29.90 35.75 19.09
N LYS A 60 30.32 35.90 20.35
CA LYS A 60 29.42 36.05 21.51
C LYS A 60 28.48 37.24 21.35
N LEU A 61 28.99 38.42 20.98
CA LEU A 61 28.19 39.63 20.73
C LEU A 61 27.20 39.46 19.57
N ARG A 62 27.60 38.81 18.46
CA ARG A 62 26.70 38.47 17.35
C ARG A 62 25.59 37.50 17.80
N LYS A 63 25.94 36.51 18.61
CA LYS A 63 24.97 35.54 19.16
C LYS A 63 23.97 36.24 20.10
N MET A 64 24.45 37.11 20.99
CA MET A 64 23.61 37.94 21.85
C MET A 64 22.69 38.84 21.01
N ALA A 65 23.20 39.57 20.02
CA ALA A 65 22.38 40.43 19.17
C ALA A 65 21.32 39.66 18.33
N ALA A 66 21.56 38.38 18.01
CA ALA A 66 20.55 37.51 17.41
C ALA A 66 19.49 37.07 18.45
N TRP A 67 19.93 36.64 19.63
CA TRP A 67 19.08 36.28 20.76
C TRP A 67 18.18 37.44 21.21
N THR A 68 18.72 38.65 21.33
CA THR A 68 17.96 39.89 21.63
C THR A 68 16.85 40.16 20.62
N LYS A 69 17.00 39.78 19.34
CA LYS A 69 15.94 39.90 18.31
C LYS A 69 14.90 38.77 18.37
N GLN A 70 15.32 37.58 18.79
CA GLN A 70 14.44 36.42 19.02
C GLN A 70 13.71 36.52 20.38
N SER A 71 14.17 37.36 21.29
CA SER A 71 13.58 37.60 22.61
C SER A 71 12.17 38.18 22.54
N LEU A 72 11.33 37.83 23.51
CA LEU A 72 10.15 38.59 23.88
C LEU A 72 10.53 40.04 24.28
N PRO A 73 9.59 41.01 24.27
CA PRO A 73 9.83 42.41 24.66
C PRO A 73 10.63 42.59 25.96
N ALA A 74 11.37 43.69 26.08
CA ALA A 74 12.19 43.96 27.28
C ALA A 74 11.35 44.25 28.54
N SER A 75 10.15 44.83 28.39
CA SER A 75 9.16 44.97 29.47
C SER A 75 8.54 43.60 29.79
N PRO A 76 8.70 43.04 31.01
CA PRO A 76 8.15 41.71 31.34
C PRO A 76 6.63 41.65 31.31
N GLN A 77 5.94 42.75 31.62
CA GLN A 77 4.49 42.87 31.55
C GLN A 77 4.00 42.82 30.10
N ASN A 78 4.61 43.61 29.21
CA ASN A 78 4.26 43.61 27.78
C ASN A 78 4.61 42.25 27.15
N ALA A 79 5.75 41.67 27.53
CA ALA A 79 6.16 40.35 27.10
C ALA A 79 5.14 39.27 27.50
N MET A 80 4.60 39.32 28.71
CA MET A 80 3.57 38.39 29.18
C MET A 80 2.27 38.52 28.38
N VAL A 81 1.76 39.75 28.17
CA VAL A 81 0.51 39.98 27.43
C VAL A 81 0.65 39.62 25.94
N LEU A 82 1.71 40.09 25.26
CA LEU A 82 1.89 39.84 23.83
C LEU A 82 2.22 38.37 23.53
N TYR A 83 2.90 37.66 24.45
CA TYR A 83 3.15 36.23 24.30
C TYR A 83 1.90 35.40 24.59
N GLN A 84 1.09 35.77 25.59
CA GLN A 84 -0.22 35.15 25.85
C GLN A 84 -1.13 35.25 24.62
N GLN A 85 -1.30 36.45 24.05
CA GLN A 85 -2.10 36.65 22.84
C GLN A 85 -1.56 35.82 21.66
N TRP A 86 -0.26 35.87 21.40
CA TRP A 86 0.33 35.11 20.29
C TRP A 86 0.15 33.59 20.44
N LEU A 87 0.20 33.06 21.67
CA LEU A 87 -0.07 31.66 21.96
C LEU A 87 -1.55 31.29 21.76
N THR A 88 -2.49 32.18 22.12
CA THR A 88 -3.93 32.01 21.82
C THR A 88 -4.16 31.96 20.31
N ASP A 89 -3.65 32.95 19.56
CA ASP A 89 -3.80 33.00 18.10
C ASP A 89 -3.19 31.75 17.42
N LEU A 90 -2.03 31.27 17.91
CA LEU A 90 -1.41 30.04 17.43
C LEU A 90 -2.25 28.77 17.73
N ALA A 91 -2.91 28.74 18.88
CA ALA A 91 -3.74 27.63 19.31
C ALA A 91 -5.07 27.56 18.57
N GLU A 92 -5.75 28.69 18.43
CA GLU A 92 -7.08 28.78 17.83
C GLU A 92 -7.03 28.84 16.30
N GLU A 93 -6.14 29.66 15.71
CA GLU A 93 -6.11 29.86 14.26
C GLU A 93 -5.26 28.81 13.53
N VAL A 94 -4.11 28.41 14.09
CA VAL A 94 -3.12 27.56 13.39
C VAL A 94 -3.20 26.09 13.80
N ALA A 95 -3.34 25.82 15.10
CA ALA A 95 -3.55 24.46 15.60
C ALA A 95 -5.01 24.02 15.56
N GLN A 96 -5.96 24.97 15.50
CA GLN A 96 -7.40 24.74 15.53
C GLN A 96 -7.87 23.98 16.77
N PHE A 97 -7.20 24.19 17.91
CA PHE A 97 -7.62 23.62 19.19
C PHE A 97 -9.01 24.15 19.60
N GLU A 98 -9.80 23.29 20.21
CA GLU A 98 -11.09 23.64 20.84
C GLU A 98 -10.90 23.95 22.32
N ASN A 99 -11.84 24.68 22.93
CA ASN A 99 -11.87 24.96 24.37
C ASN A 99 -10.54 25.53 24.93
N VAL A 100 -9.88 26.38 24.14
CA VAL A 100 -8.58 26.98 24.47
C VAL A 100 -8.68 27.89 25.68
N THR A 101 -7.73 27.75 26.61
CA THR A 101 -7.50 28.65 27.74
C THR A 101 -6.00 28.84 27.90
N VAL A 102 -5.54 30.10 27.87
CA VAL A 102 -4.13 30.45 27.97
C VAL A 102 -3.93 31.35 29.20
N THR A 103 -3.25 30.80 30.22
CA THR A 103 -3.08 31.42 31.55
C THR A 103 -1.61 31.73 31.81
N PRO A 104 -1.23 32.98 32.15
CA PRO A 104 0.14 33.33 32.48
C PRO A 104 0.55 32.74 33.84
N GLU A 105 1.79 32.25 33.94
CA GLU A 105 2.38 31.83 35.21
C GLU A 105 3.25 32.96 35.82
N ARG A 106 3.78 32.72 37.03
CA ARG A 106 4.66 33.66 37.71
C ARG A 106 5.95 33.90 36.93
N LEU A 107 6.19 35.16 36.53
CA LEU A 107 7.46 35.63 35.97
C LEU A 107 8.66 35.23 36.85
N VAL A 108 9.66 34.56 36.26
CA VAL A 108 10.89 34.15 36.95
C VAL A 108 12.06 34.98 36.41
N ARG A 109 12.77 35.69 37.28
CA ARG A 109 13.94 36.50 36.91
C ARG A 109 15.24 35.70 37.15
N ALA A 110 16.20 35.81 36.23
CA ALA A 110 17.54 35.28 36.44
C ALA A 110 18.23 35.98 37.63
N ARG A 111 19.06 35.26 38.39
CA ARG A 111 19.71 35.79 39.61
C ARG A 111 20.70 36.93 39.33
N ASP A 112 21.25 36.97 38.12
CA ASP A 112 22.17 37.98 37.60
C ASP A 112 21.46 39.10 36.81
N GLY A 113 20.12 39.05 36.71
CA GLY A 113 19.33 39.97 35.90
C GLY A 113 19.45 39.81 34.39
N SER A 114 20.13 38.76 33.90
CA SER A 114 20.41 38.58 32.46
C SER A 114 19.17 38.31 31.60
N TYR A 115 18.11 37.73 32.17
CA TYR A 115 16.83 37.49 31.49
C TYR A 115 15.65 37.38 32.46
N VAL A 116 14.43 37.45 31.90
CA VAL A 116 13.17 37.11 32.56
C VAL A 116 12.46 36.00 31.77
N SER A 117 12.16 34.90 32.45
CA SER A 117 11.30 33.81 31.96
C SER A 117 9.84 34.25 32.05
N VAL A 118 9.18 34.31 30.89
CA VAL A 118 7.74 34.42 30.75
C VAL A 118 7.19 33.00 30.54
N ARG A 119 6.58 32.43 31.58
CA ARG A 119 5.89 31.15 31.48
C ARG A 119 4.39 31.33 31.31
N VAL A 120 3.82 30.46 30.49
CA VAL A 120 2.41 30.44 30.15
C VAL A 120 1.94 28.99 30.09
N LYS A 121 0.79 28.70 30.69
CA LYS A 121 0.12 27.41 30.61
C LYS A 121 -1.07 27.52 29.66
N LEU A 122 -1.04 26.75 28.59
CA LEU A 122 -2.16 26.50 27.69
C LEU A 122 -2.86 25.21 28.10
N THR A 123 -4.19 25.22 28.14
CA THR A 123 -5.03 24.03 28.20
C THR A 123 -6.09 24.10 27.12
N ALA A 124 -6.31 23.02 26.38
CA ALA A 124 -7.26 22.97 25.27
C ALA A 124 -7.66 21.52 24.94
N GLU A 125 -8.48 21.32 23.92
CA GLU A 125 -8.85 20.01 23.38
C GLU A 125 -8.49 19.88 21.89
N GLY A 126 -8.01 18.71 21.48
CA GLY A 126 -7.67 18.49 20.07
C GLY A 126 -7.14 17.10 19.74
N THR A 127 -7.07 16.81 18.43
CA THR A 127 -6.52 15.56 17.90
C THR A 127 -4.99 15.62 17.78
N ILE A 128 -4.35 14.49 17.47
CA ILE A 128 -2.90 14.41 17.29
C ILE A 128 -2.39 15.30 16.13
N ASP A 129 -3.19 15.48 15.07
CA ASP A 129 -2.94 16.42 13.98
C ASP A 129 -2.92 17.88 14.44
N ARG A 130 -3.80 18.28 15.37
CA ARG A 130 -3.81 19.63 15.93
C ARG A 130 -2.59 19.89 16.80
N ILE A 131 -2.20 18.88 17.59
CA ILE A 131 -0.94 18.89 18.35
C ILE A 131 0.27 19.00 17.40
N ARG A 132 0.31 18.24 16.31
CA ARG A 132 1.34 18.34 15.26
C ARG A 132 1.43 19.75 14.69
N ASN A 133 0.29 20.35 14.32
CA ASN A 133 0.21 21.70 13.76
C ASN A 133 0.74 22.76 14.75
N PHE A 134 0.34 22.69 16.03
CA PHE A 134 0.85 23.56 17.10
C PHE A 134 2.37 23.43 17.24
N LEU A 135 2.87 22.20 17.41
CA LEU A 135 4.29 21.93 17.66
C LEU A 135 5.17 22.39 16.51
N PHE A 136 4.75 22.17 15.26
CA PHE A 136 5.44 22.70 14.10
C PHE A 136 5.48 24.24 14.15
N ALA A 137 4.33 24.90 14.24
CA ALA A 137 4.25 26.35 14.13
C ALA A 137 4.96 27.07 15.29
N PHE A 138 4.94 26.49 16.50
CA PHE A 138 5.65 26.98 17.67
C PHE A 138 7.18 26.93 17.48
N TYR A 139 7.76 25.77 17.15
CA TYR A 139 9.22 25.63 17.01
C TYR A 139 9.77 26.26 15.72
N ASN A 140 8.95 26.34 14.66
CA ASN A 140 9.32 26.97 13.41
C ASN A 140 9.23 28.51 13.47
N THR A 141 8.67 29.09 14.54
CA THR A 141 8.66 30.55 14.77
C THR A 141 9.97 31.01 15.42
N ASN A 142 10.54 32.12 14.93
CA ASN A 142 11.86 32.63 15.32
C ASN A 142 11.87 33.38 16.67
N LEU A 143 11.59 32.66 17.77
CA LEU A 143 11.58 33.18 19.14
C LEU A 143 12.51 32.39 20.08
N LEU A 144 12.96 33.03 21.15
CA LEU A 144 13.61 32.35 22.28
C LEU A 144 12.54 31.68 23.16
N GLN A 145 12.03 30.54 22.71
CA GLN A 145 10.95 29.82 23.37
C GLN A 145 11.14 28.30 23.33
N HIS A 146 10.60 27.62 24.34
CA HIS A 146 10.52 26.16 24.37
C HIS A 146 9.30 25.68 25.13
N ILE A 147 8.96 24.40 24.96
CA ILE A 147 7.93 23.72 25.75
C ILE A 147 8.63 23.09 26.97
N VAL A 148 8.17 23.45 28.16
CA VAL A 148 8.64 22.92 29.45
C VAL A 148 7.94 21.60 29.79
N GLY A 149 6.68 21.46 29.40
CA GLY A 149 5.90 20.23 29.58
C GLY A 149 4.72 20.16 28.61
N LEU A 150 4.42 18.94 28.16
CA LEU A 150 3.29 18.60 27.30
C LEU A 150 2.61 17.35 27.87
N THR A 151 1.33 17.47 28.23
CA THR A 151 0.48 16.36 28.67
C THR A 151 -0.68 16.21 27.69
N VAL A 152 -1.01 14.97 27.33
CA VAL A 152 -2.13 14.63 26.44
C VAL A 152 -2.93 13.51 27.08
N GLU A 153 -4.24 13.70 27.25
CA GLU A 153 -5.16 12.79 27.92
C GLU A 153 -6.35 12.43 27.02
N ASN A 154 -6.46 11.18 26.56
CA ASN A 154 -7.68 10.70 25.90
C ASN A 154 -8.76 10.36 26.95
N ARG A 155 -9.55 11.37 27.33
CA ARG A 155 -10.62 11.24 28.34
C ARG A 155 -11.84 10.46 27.85
N ASN A 156 -12.12 10.51 26.55
CA ASN A 156 -13.37 10.00 25.97
C ASN A 156 -13.27 8.57 25.39
N ARG A 157 -12.10 7.91 25.48
CA ARG A 157 -11.82 6.57 24.90
C ARG A 157 -12.06 6.44 23.38
N GLY A 158 -12.28 7.56 22.69
CA GLY A 158 -12.50 7.62 21.25
C GLY A 158 -11.20 7.48 20.47
N VAL A 159 -11.26 6.84 19.30
CA VAL A 159 -10.10 6.68 18.41
C VAL A 159 -9.85 7.99 17.68
N ASN A 160 -8.65 8.56 17.80
CA ASN A 160 -8.26 9.83 17.16
C ASN A 160 -9.21 11.02 17.46
N GLY A 161 -10.04 10.91 18.51
CA GLY A 161 -10.94 11.98 18.95
C GLY A 161 -10.20 13.14 19.63
N PRO A 162 -10.93 14.19 20.05
CA PRO A 162 -10.36 15.26 20.86
C PRO A 162 -9.84 14.68 22.19
N MET A 163 -8.57 14.98 22.48
CA MET A 163 -7.88 14.68 23.72
C MET A 163 -7.67 15.99 24.48
N ALA A 164 -7.68 15.95 25.81
CA ALA A 164 -7.33 17.12 26.60
C ALA A 164 -5.80 17.32 26.54
N VAL A 165 -5.38 18.51 26.13
CA VAL A 165 -3.98 18.91 25.93
C VAL A 165 -3.64 19.98 26.96
N SER A 166 -2.52 19.81 27.66
CA SER A 166 -1.95 20.83 28.55
C SER A 166 -0.49 21.08 28.17
N ILE A 167 -0.15 22.31 27.83
CA ILE A 167 1.19 22.72 27.37
C ILE A 167 1.69 23.84 28.28
N THR A 168 2.80 23.63 28.97
CA THR A 168 3.52 24.71 29.68
C THR A 168 4.68 25.16 28.81
N VAL A 169 4.70 26.44 28.44
CA VAL A 169 5.73 27.03 27.56
C VAL A 169 6.49 28.14 28.28
N GLU A 170 7.77 28.27 27.98
CA GLU A 170 8.65 29.30 28.54
C GLU A 170 9.32 30.07 27.40
N GLY A 171 9.03 31.38 27.34
CA GLY A 171 9.68 32.34 26.43
C GLY A 171 10.58 33.29 27.21
N LEU A 172 11.71 33.69 26.62
CA LEU A 172 12.69 34.55 27.28
C LEU A 172 12.54 36.02 26.86
N SER A 173 12.49 36.90 27.85
CA SER A 173 12.61 38.35 27.73
C SER A 173 14.02 38.78 28.16
N LEU A 174 14.73 39.51 27.30
CA LEU A 174 16.11 39.97 27.49
C LEU A 174 16.17 41.51 27.63
N PRO A 175 17.06 42.04 28.49
CA PRO A 175 17.39 43.47 28.49
C PRO A 175 17.81 43.94 27.08
N GLY A 176 17.23 45.05 26.62
CA GLY A 176 17.47 45.60 25.28
C GLY A 176 16.84 44.82 24.12
N ALA A 177 15.95 43.85 24.39
CA ALA A 177 15.08 43.28 23.36
C ALA A 177 14.20 44.39 22.74
N PRO A 178 13.84 44.30 21.44
CA PRO A 178 12.99 45.30 20.81
C PRO A 178 11.68 45.47 21.57
N ASP A 179 11.31 46.72 21.85
CA ASP A 179 9.94 47.03 22.24
C ASP A 179 9.02 46.73 21.05
N ARG A 180 7.95 45.99 21.34
CA ARG A 180 6.93 45.58 20.36
C ARG A 180 5.63 46.25 20.78
N GLY A 181 4.86 46.73 19.80
CA GLY A 181 3.67 47.56 20.03
C GLY A 181 2.47 46.74 20.50
N SER A 182 1.40 46.73 19.69
CA SER A 182 0.15 46.02 19.99
C SER A 182 0.21 44.50 19.75
N SER A 183 1.30 43.98 19.18
CA SER A 183 1.42 42.59 18.72
C SER A 183 2.86 42.09 18.78
N LEU A 184 3.05 40.77 18.90
CA LEU A 184 4.38 40.16 18.99
C LEU A 184 5.13 40.19 17.65
N PHE A 185 4.41 40.26 16.52
CA PHE A 185 4.97 40.44 15.18
C PHE A 185 4.16 41.48 14.39
N PRO A 186 4.76 42.17 13.41
CA PRO A 186 4.05 43.07 12.50
C PRO A 186 2.75 42.48 11.95
N ARG A 187 1.65 43.24 12.07
CA ARG A 187 0.33 42.91 11.54
C ARG A 187 -0.13 43.98 10.55
N THR A 188 -0.85 43.55 9.52
CA THR A 188 -1.61 44.38 8.58
C THR A 188 -2.91 43.66 8.21
N ARG A 189 -3.69 44.18 7.27
CA ARG A 189 -4.90 43.52 6.76
C ARG A 189 -4.86 43.34 5.26
N LEU A 190 -5.61 42.36 4.76
CA LEU A 190 -5.93 42.23 3.34
C LEU A 190 -6.76 43.43 2.87
N ALA A 191 -6.37 44.05 1.75
CA ALA A 191 -7.12 45.13 1.11
C ALA A 191 -8.19 44.62 0.12
N ALA A 192 -8.22 43.31 -0.16
CA ALA A 192 -9.17 42.64 -1.04
C ALA A 192 -9.23 41.14 -0.72
N ASP A 193 -10.31 40.48 -1.11
CA ASP A 193 -10.48 39.01 -1.01
C ASP A 193 -9.44 38.25 -1.82
N ILE A 194 -9.06 37.05 -1.37
CA ILE A 194 -8.23 36.09 -2.10
C ILE A 194 -8.80 34.66 -2.00
N ASP A 195 -8.66 33.88 -3.08
CA ASP A 195 -9.05 32.46 -3.17
C ASP A 195 -7.87 31.51 -2.81
N GLU A 196 -7.97 30.20 -3.06
CA GLU A 196 -6.89 29.23 -2.79
C GLU A 196 -5.81 29.16 -3.89
N GLN A 197 -5.93 29.95 -4.95
CA GLN A 197 -5.06 29.96 -6.14
C GLN A 197 -4.25 31.27 -6.25
N ALA A 198 -4.71 32.37 -5.63
CA ALA A 198 -4.17 33.71 -5.78
C ALA A 198 -2.66 33.79 -5.52
N GLU A 199 -1.90 34.09 -6.57
CA GLU A 199 -0.44 34.29 -6.56
C GLU A 199 -0.03 35.71 -6.09
N THR A 200 -0.99 36.63 -5.97
CA THR A 200 -0.73 37.99 -5.46
C THR A 200 -1.69 38.39 -4.37
N VAL A 201 -1.16 39.04 -3.33
CA VAL A 201 -1.88 39.60 -2.20
C VAL A 201 -1.70 41.12 -2.20
N THR A 202 -2.74 41.87 -1.82
CA THR A 202 -2.63 43.31 -1.56
C THR A 202 -2.97 43.60 -0.11
N VAL A 203 -2.12 44.34 0.59
CA VAL A 203 -2.27 44.68 2.01
C VAL A 203 -2.53 46.17 2.23
N GLU A 204 -3.22 46.52 3.32
CA GLU A 204 -3.48 47.92 3.70
C GLU A 204 -2.20 48.72 3.99
N SER A 205 -1.21 48.09 4.62
CA SER A 205 0.11 48.68 4.90
C SER A 205 1.21 47.62 4.82
N ALA A 206 2.43 48.06 4.51
CA ALA A 206 3.62 47.21 4.46
C ALA A 206 4.80 47.81 5.26
N ALA A 207 4.60 48.90 6.01
CA ALA A 207 5.67 49.70 6.60
C ALA A 207 6.54 48.90 7.59
N ASP A 208 5.91 48.05 8.41
CA ASP A 208 6.58 47.26 9.45
C ASP A 208 7.06 45.88 8.96
N PHE A 209 6.93 45.59 7.65
CA PHE A 209 7.30 44.31 7.05
C PHE A 209 8.69 44.35 6.38
N PRO A 210 9.38 43.21 6.20
CA PRO A 210 10.72 43.21 5.62
C PRO A 210 10.74 43.66 4.16
N GLU A 211 11.47 44.74 3.84
CA GLU A 211 11.66 45.21 2.45
C GLU A 211 12.26 44.16 1.51
N LYS A 212 13.03 43.20 2.06
CA LYS A 212 13.82 42.23 1.31
C LYS A 212 13.18 40.84 1.38
N PRO A 213 12.53 40.36 0.31
CA PRO A 213 12.06 38.99 0.22
C PRO A 213 13.23 37.99 0.06
N PRO A 214 13.03 36.69 0.33
CA PRO A 214 11.78 36.09 0.78
C PRO A 214 11.56 36.21 2.30
N PHE A 215 10.32 36.48 2.71
CA PHE A 215 9.86 36.37 4.10
C PHE A 215 8.54 35.61 4.17
N ARG A 216 8.16 35.10 5.35
CA ARG A 216 6.92 34.34 5.56
C ARG A 216 5.90 35.19 6.33
N VAL A 217 4.65 35.12 5.89
CA VAL A 217 3.48 35.66 6.59
C VAL A 217 2.48 34.54 6.87
N ARG A 218 1.49 34.82 7.73
CA ARG A 218 0.31 33.96 7.93
C ARG A 218 -0.98 34.77 7.87
N ILE A 219 -2.07 34.11 7.51
CA ILE A 219 -3.45 34.60 7.66
C ILE A 219 -4.25 33.47 8.30
N GLY A 220 -4.68 33.68 9.54
CA GLY A 220 -5.18 32.59 10.39
C GLY A 220 -4.19 31.42 10.41
N GLY A 221 -4.67 30.23 10.01
CA GLY A 221 -3.89 29.00 9.91
C GLY A 221 -3.08 28.80 8.62
N GLU A 222 -3.25 29.61 7.57
CA GLU A 222 -2.44 29.49 6.35
C GLU A 222 -1.11 30.24 6.49
N PHE A 223 -0.01 29.59 6.13
CA PHE A 223 1.29 30.23 5.91
C PHE A 223 1.57 30.47 4.42
N MET A 224 2.19 31.60 4.10
CA MET A 224 2.59 31.98 2.73
C MET A 224 4.00 32.57 2.71
N ILE A 225 4.79 32.27 1.67
CA ILE A 225 6.08 32.94 1.43
C ILE A 225 5.84 34.14 0.51
N VAL A 226 6.16 35.35 0.95
CA VAL A 226 6.25 36.53 0.09
C VAL A 226 7.54 36.42 -0.71
N ALA A 227 7.41 36.09 -1.99
CA ALA A 227 8.52 35.89 -2.93
C ALA A 227 8.98 37.21 -3.57
N LYS A 228 8.07 38.18 -3.73
CA LYS A 228 8.35 39.55 -4.17
C LYS A 228 7.43 40.52 -3.41
N ALA A 229 7.93 41.69 -3.04
CA ALA A 229 7.13 42.74 -2.40
C ALA A 229 7.33 44.07 -3.15
N ASP A 230 6.27 44.56 -3.80
CA ASP A 230 6.21 45.92 -4.34
C ASP A 230 5.24 46.74 -3.48
N ARG A 231 5.79 47.43 -2.47
CA ARG A 231 5.04 48.23 -1.50
C ARG A 231 3.92 47.39 -0.85
N LYS A 232 2.67 47.65 -1.23
CA LYS A 232 1.45 47.00 -0.74
C LYS A 232 1.03 45.75 -1.53
N ARG A 233 1.61 45.49 -2.72
CA ARG A 233 1.29 44.34 -3.57
C ARG A 233 2.43 43.31 -3.51
N TRP A 234 2.11 42.11 -3.05
CA TRP A 234 3.08 41.04 -2.80
C TRP A 234 2.79 39.84 -3.70
N THR A 235 3.82 39.27 -4.33
CA THR A 235 3.72 37.95 -4.97
C THR A 235 3.97 36.88 -3.92
N VAL A 236 3.04 35.94 -3.76
CA VAL A 236 3.06 34.93 -2.71
C VAL A 236 3.12 33.51 -3.26
N GLN A 237 3.92 32.66 -2.61
CA GLN A 237 3.80 31.22 -2.71
C GLN A 237 2.84 30.75 -1.61
N ARG A 238 1.66 30.28 -2.03
CA ARG A 238 0.63 29.66 -1.19
C ARG A 238 1.09 28.29 -0.67
N ARG A 239 0.34 27.71 0.29
CA ARG A 239 0.57 26.36 0.84
C ARG A 239 1.96 26.18 1.51
N ALA A 240 2.49 27.24 2.13
CA ALA A 240 3.86 27.20 2.65
C ALA A 240 3.97 26.30 3.89
N SER A 241 5.14 25.67 4.05
CA SER A 241 5.45 24.77 5.19
C SER A 241 4.57 23.51 5.31
N GLY A 242 3.71 23.22 4.33
CA GLY A 242 2.81 22.06 4.33
C GLY A 242 1.39 22.33 4.84
N PHE A 243 1.04 23.59 5.12
CA PHE A 243 -0.34 23.98 5.46
C PHE A 243 -1.17 24.14 4.16
N PRO A 244 -2.48 23.86 4.18
CA PRO A 244 -3.34 24.07 3.01
C PRO A 244 -3.53 25.56 2.70
N ALA A 245 -3.93 25.87 1.47
CA ALA A 245 -4.39 27.21 1.11
C ALA A 245 -5.89 27.34 1.35
N ALA A 246 -6.32 28.51 1.80
CA ALA A 246 -7.71 28.84 2.08
C ALA A 246 -8.13 30.14 1.38
N LYS A 247 -9.45 30.40 1.34
CA LYS A 247 -9.97 31.72 0.95
C LYS A 247 -9.92 32.66 2.15
N HIS A 248 -9.55 33.91 1.93
CA HIS A 248 -9.48 34.93 2.98
C HIS A 248 -10.15 36.22 2.49
N PRO A 249 -11.13 36.78 3.23
CA PRO A 249 -11.79 38.02 2.83
C PRO A 249 -10.92 39.26 3.08
N ALA A 250 -11.28 40.38 2.46
CA ALA A 250 -10.79 41.71 2.80
C ALA A 250 -10.93 41.98 4.31
N GLY A 251 -9.97 42.69 4.88
CA GLY A 251 -9.88 42.94 6.31
C GLY A 251 -9.21 41.83 7.14
N SER A 252 -9.03 40.60 6.61
CA SER A 252 -8.34 39.52 7.33
C SER A 252 -6.91 39.89 7.73
N THR A 253 -6.53 39.55 8.97
CA THR A 253 -5.23 39.88 9.57
C THR A 253 -4.08 39.11 8.89
N VAL A 254 -3.11 39.84 8.37
CA VAL A 254 -1.85 39.30 7.86
C VAL A 254 -0.75 39.56 8.88
N GLU A 255 -0.18 38.51 9.47
CA GLU A 255 0.91 38.61 10.46
C GLU A 255 2.25 38.12 9.87
N LEU A 256 3.35 38.81 10.18
CA LEU A 256 4.70 38.34 9.88
C LEU A 256 5.01 37.08 10.72
N ALA A 257 5.34 35.97 10.06
CA ALA A 257 5.56 34.67 10.70
C ALA A 257 7.03 34.22 10.55
N PRO A 258 7.99 34.87 11.23
CA PRO A 258 9.42 34.73 10.93
C PRO A 258 9.91 33.30 11.20
N VAL A 259 10.62 32.73 10.23
CA VAL A 259 11.12 31.35 10.26
C VAL A 259 12.34 31.26 11.18
N ASN A 260 12.32 30.34 12.15
CA ASN A 260 13.49 29.98 12.95
C ASN A 260 14.59 29.43 12.02
N PRO A 261 15.80 30.03 11.97
CA PRO A 261 16.87 29.60 11.07
C PRO A 261 17.27 28.12 11.20
N GLN A 262 17.12 27.53 12.39
CA GLN A 262 17.40 26.11 12.63
C GLN A 262 16.33 25.19 12.03
N MET A 263 15.09 25.68 11.89
CA MET A 263 13.94 24.94 11.36
C MET A 263 13.62 25.34 9.91
N LYS A 264 14.50 26.06 9.21
CA LYS A 264 14.23 26.63 7.89
C LYS A 264 13.90 25.59 6.81
N ALA A 265 14.43 24.38 6.93
CA ALA A 265 14.14 23.26 6.01
C ALA A 265 12.96 22.38 6.47
N ALA A 266 12.45 22.58 7.69
CA ALA A 266 11.40 21.73 8.24
C ALA A 266 10.01 22.10 7.69
N SER A 267 9.21 21.05 7.50
CA SER A 267 7.83 21.06 7.05
C SER A 267 6.91 20.45 8.10
N LEU A 268 5.60 20.63 7.95
CA LEU A 268 4.60 19.95 8.77
C LEU A 268 4.68 18.41 8.61
N GLY A 269 5.15 17.93 7.47
CA GLY A 269 5.31 16.50 7.18
C GLY A 269 6.37 15.82 8.05
N ASP A 270 7.42 16.52 8.46
CA ASP A 270 8.48 15.98 9.34
C ASP A 270 7.95 15.63 10.75
N TYR A 271 6.82 16.22 11.14
CA TYR A 271 6.14 15.95 12.41
C TYR A 271 5.08 14.83 12.29
N ASN A 272 4.86 14.24 11.11
CA ASN A 272 3.88 13.15 10.93
C ASN A 272 4.20 11.89 11.77
N VAL A 273 5.44 11.72 12.22
CA VAL A 273 5.83 10.68 13.19
C VAL A 273 4.96 10.70 14.45
N LEU A 274 4.44 11.86 14.88
CA LEU A 274 3.51 11.98 16.00
C LEU A 274 2.14 11.34 15.70
N VAL A 275 1.70 11.38 14.45
CA VAL A 275 0.44 10.77 13.98
C VAL A 275 0.63 9.27 13.81
N THR A 276 1.75 8.84 13.21
CA THR A 276 2.10 7.43 12.99
C THR A 276 2.32 6.67 14.30
N LEU A 277 3.04 7.26 15.26
CA LEU A 277 3.33 6.65 16.57
C LEU A 277 2.28 7.03 17.65
N ASN A 278 1.09 7.48 17.26
CA ASN A 278 0.05 7.95 18.18
C ASN A 278 -0.38 6.82 19.16
N PRO A 279 -0.03 6.88 20.46
CA PRO A 279 -0.35 5.81 21.41
C PRO A 279 -1.83 5.79 21.82
N PHE A 280 -2.61 6.79 21.39
CA PHE A 280 -4.06 6.89 21.60
C PHE A 280 -4.89 6.47 20.38
N ALA A 281 -4.24 6.13 19.27
CA ALA A 281 -4.89 5.34 18.24
C ALA A 281 -5.21 3.95 18.81
N LYS A 282 -6.31 3.33 18.36
CA LYS A 282 -6.34 1.86 18.41
C LYS A 282 -5.16 1.37 17.58
N PRO A 283 -4.48 0.28 17.95
CA PRO A 283 -3.64 -0.44 17.00
C PRO A 283 -4.47 -0.62 15.74
N GLN A 284 -4.01 -0.07 14.61
CA GLN A 284 -4.52 -0.55 13.34
C GLN A 284 -4.21 -2.04 13.37
N LYS A 285 -5.23 -2.88 13.17
CA LYS A 285 -4.96 -4.22 12.69
C LYS A 285 -4.35 -3.97 11.31
N GLU A 286 -3.03 -3.96 11.25
CA GLU A 286 -2.29 -3.86 10.01
C GLU A 286 -2.93 -4.88 9.07
N ALA A 287 -3.35 -4.43 7.88
CA ALA A 287 -3.56 -5.38 6.81
C ALA A 287 -2.21 -6.11 6.69
N PRO A 288 -2.18 -7.45 6.84
CA PRO A 288 -0.92 -8.18 6.70
C PRO A 288 -0.32 -7.75 5.37
N PRO A 289 0.97 -7.39 5.32
CA PRO A 289 1.55 -6.63 4.22
C PRO A 289 1.16 -7.29 2.91
N GLU A 290 0.40 -6.58 2.08
CA GLU A 290 -0.23 -7.16 0.89
C GLU A 290 0.88 -7.71 -0.01
N THR A 291 1.08 -9.02 0.06
CA THR A 291 1.91 -9.78 -0.86
C THR A 291 1.32 -9.52 -2.24
N PRO A 292 2.04 -8.84 -3.16
CA PRO A 292 1.49 -8.51 -4.46
C PRO A 292 1.05 -9.81 -5.13
N ASN A 293 -0.23 -9.90 -5.52
CA ASN A 293 -0.78 -11.13 -6.07
C ASN A 293 0.09 -11.63 -7.23
N ALA A 294 0.28 -12.94 -7.31
CA ALA A 294 1.17 -13.59 -8.26
C ALA A 294 0.40 -14.64 -9.08
N PRO A 295 0.83 -14.98 -10.31
CA PRO A 295 0.20 -16.06 -11.06
C PRO A 295 0.44 -17.44 -10.40
N PRO A 296 -0.55 -18.34 -10.34
CA PRO A 296 -0.40 -19.69 -9.81
C PRO A 296 0.75 -20.48 -10.49
N MET A 297 1.60 -21.15 -9.73
CA MET A 297 2.67 -21.98 -10.29
C MET A 297 2.14 -23.35 -10.72
N ILE A 298 2.04 -23.58 -12.02
CA ILE A 298 1.60 -24.84 -12.62
C ILE A 298 2.73 -25.88 -12.56
N GLU A 299 2.43 -27.10 -12.12
CA GLU A 299 3.37 -28.24 -12.15
C GLU A 299 3.63 -28.69 -13.60
N ALA A 300 4.87 -29.07 -13.91
CA ALA A 300 5.31 -29.31 -15.29
C ALA A 300 4.54 -30.45 -15.98
N LEU A 301 3.69 -30.10 -16.95
CA LEU A 301 2.93 -31.05 -17.76
C LEU A 301 3.83 -31.75 -18.79
N GLU A 302 3.99 -33.07 -18.67
CA GLU A 302 4.74 -33.90 -19.63
C GLU A 302 3.94 -34.16 -20.93
N PRO A 303 4.61 -34.30 -22.10
CA PRO A 303 3.95 -34.69 -23.35
C PRO A 303 3.32 -36.08 -23.28
N ILE A 304 2.13 -36.24 -23.87
CA ILE A 304 1.36 -37.48 -23.86
C ILE A 304 1.28 -38.00 -25.30
N ALA A 305 1.26 -39.33 -25.50
CA ALA A 305 1.03 -39.89 -26.82
C ALA A 305 0.04 -41.07 -26.79
N ILE A 306 -0.94 -41.03 -27.69
CA ILE A 306 -2.09 -41.95 -27.79
C ILE A 306 -2.30 -42.42 -29.24
N LEU A 307 -3.14 -43.43 -29.44
CA LEU A 307 -3.66 -43.84 -30.75
C LEU A 307 -5.03 -43.18 -31.06
N PRO A 308 -5.46 -43.13 -32.33
CA PRO A 308 -6.81 -42.72 -32.70
C PRO A 308 -7.87 -43.61 -32.02
N GLY A 309 -8.97 -43.01 -31.58
CA GLY A 309 -10.02 -43.68 -30.80
C GLY A 309 -9.74 -43.79 -29.30
N GLU A 310 -8.51 -43.57 -28.84
CA GLU A 310 -8.17 -43.50 -27.40
C GLU A 310 -8.57 -42.15 -26.78
N THR A 311 -8.49 -42.06 -25.45
CA THR A 311 -8.79 -40.83 -24.69
C THR A 311 -7.55 -40.36 -23.94
N ALA A 312 -7.04 -39.19 -24.30
CA ALA A 312 -5.99 -38.53 -23.53
C ALA A 312 -6.60 -37.96 -22.22
N THR A 313 -5.96 -38.24 -21.09
CA THR A 313 -6.41 -37.76 -19.78
C THR A 313 -5.20 -37.52 -18.89
N PHE A 314 -5.21 -36.41 -18.15
CA PHE A 314 -4.19 -36.03 -17.18
C PHE A 314 -4.78 -35.03 -16.19
N LYS A 315 -4.20 -34.93 -15.00
CA LYS A 315 -4.57 -33.89 -14.02
C LYS A 315 -3.54 -32.77 -14.07
N VAL A 316 -4.03 -31.53 -14.03
CA VAL A 316 -3.22 -30.33 -13.85
C VAL A 316 -3.11 -30.04 -12.35
N SER A 317 -1.89 -30.05 -11.82
CA SER A 317 -1.61 -29.49 -10.50
C SER A 317 -1.14 -28.05 -10.64
N ALA A 318 -1.51 -27.19 -9.69
CA ALA A 318 -0.95 -25.87 -9.53
C ALA A 318 -0.91 -25.51 -8.04
N LEU A 319 0.04 -24.64 -7.67
CA LEU A 319 0.21 -24.13 -6.31
C LEU A 319 0.23 -22.61 -6.34
N ASP A 320 -0.49 -22.02 -5.41
CA ASP A 320 -0.61 -20.58 -5.17
C ASP A 320 -0.52 -20.43 -3.65
N LEU A 321 0.42 -19.62 -3.16
CA LEU A 321 0.73 -19.53 -1.73
C LEU A 321 -0.15 -18.50 -1.03
N GLU A 322 -0.74 -17.61 -1.83
CA GLU A 322 -1.57 -16.48 -1.47
C GLU A 322 -3.06 -16.87 -1.36
N THR A 323 -3.53 -17.77 -2.24
CA THR A 323 -4.95 -18.16 -2.41
C THR A 323 -5.19 -19.68 -2.67
N PRO A 324 -4.55 -20.61 -1.93
CA PRO A 324 -4.47 -22.03 -2.29
C PRO A 324 -5.81 -22.76 -2.52
N ASP A 325 -6.90 -22.32 -1.88
CA ASP A 325 -8.24 -22.94 -1.98
C ASP A 325 -9.11 -22.38 -3.13
N GLN A 326 -8.60 -21.46 -3.96
CA GLN A 326 -9.43 -20.67 -4.90
C GLN A 326 -9.06 -20.79 -6.38
N LEU A 327 -8.21 -21.76 -6.76
CA LEU A 327 -7.75 -21.94 -8.13
C LEU A 327 -8.85 -22.40 -9.08
N LYS A 328 -8.88 -21.79 -10.28
CA LYS A 328 -9.80 -22.12 -11.37
C LYS A 328 -9.04 -22.54 -12.62
N PHE A 329 -9.39 -23.71 -13.15
CA PHE A 329 -8.75 -24.30 -14.33
C PHE A 329 -9.56 -24.01 -15.61
N SER A 330 -8.88 -23.81 -16.74
CA SER A 330 -9.52 -23.62 -18.05
C SER A 330 -8.60 -24.03 -19.20
N LEU A 331 -9.16 -24.11 -20.42
CA LEU A 331 -8.42 -24.30 -21.66
C LEU A 331 -8.29 -22.97 -22.40
N GLY A 332 -7.09 -22.67 -22.86
CA GLY A 332 -6.81 -21.53 -23.74
C GLY A 332 -7.26 -21.77 -25.18
N SER A 333 -7.20 -20.71 -25.99
CA SER A 333 -7.55 -20.75 -27.41
C SER A 333 -6.73 -21.79 -28.18
N GLY A 334 -7.39 -22.56 -29.05
CA GLY A 334 -6.73 -23.56 -29.92
C GLY A 334 -6.73 -24.99 -29.39
N ALA A 335 -7.36 -25.26 -28.24
CA ALA A 335 -7.58 -26.62 -27.76
C ALA A 335 -8.35 -27.50 -28.78
N PRO A 336 -8.05 -28.80 -28.90
CA PRO A 336 -8.71 -29.71 -29.85
C PRO A 336 -10.23 -29.81 -29.66
N SER A 337 -10.96 -30.07 -30.74
CA SER A 337 -12.41 -30.30 -30.67
C SER A 337 -12.71 -31.50 -29.77
N GLY A 338 -13.68 -31.32 -28.85
CA GLY A 338 -14.04 -32.33 -27.85
C GLY A 338 -13.10 -32.43 -26.65
N ALA A 339 -12.09 -31.56 -26.53
CA ALA A 339 -11.26 -31.47 -25.32
C ALA A 339 -11.99 -30.67 -24.22
N THR A 340 -11.90 -31.14 -22.97
CA THR A 340 -12.49 -30.52 -21.79
C THR A 340 -11.53 -30.53 -20.61
N ILE A 341 -11.77 -29.62 -19.65
CA ILE A 341 -11.11 -29.62 -18.34
C ILE A 341 -12.15 -29.32 -17.26
N ASP A 342 -12.07 -30.01 -16.13
CA ASP A 342 -12.84 -29.69 -14.94
C ASP A 342 -12.27 -28.40 -14.30
N PRO A 343 -13.08 -27.33 -14.17
CA PRO A 343 -12.61 -26.03 -13.69
C PRO A 343 -12.27 -25.99 -12.19
N LYS A 344 -12.58 -27.05 -11.42
CA LYS A 344 -12.25 -27.19 -10.00
C LYS A 344 -11.15 -28.22 -9.73
N THR A 345 -11.16 -29.35 -10.43
CA THR A 345 -10.23 -30.46 -10.14
C THR A 345 -8.98 -30.47 -11.03
N GLY A 346 -8.93 -29.64 -12.08
CA GLY A 346 -7.84 -29.62 -13.05
C GLY A 346 -7.78 -30.87 -13.94
N GLN A 347 -8.80 -31.73 -13.90
CA GLN A 347 -8.85 -32.96 -14.67
C GLN A 347 -9.14 -32.69 -16.14
N PHE A 348 -8.13 -32.88 -17.00
CA PHE A 348 -8.28 -32.82 -18.45
C PHE A 348 -8.85 -34.14 -19.01
N THR A 349 -9.62 -34.05 -20.09
CA THR A 349 -10.03 -35.20 -20.92
C THR A 349 -10.19 -34.77 -22.38
N TRP A 350 -9.62 -35.53 -23.31
CA TRP A 350 -9.89 -35.41 -24.74
C TRP A 350 -10.08 -36.79 -25.36
N LYS A 351 -11.30 -37.09 -25.81
CA LYS A 351 -11.64 -38.34 -26.49
C LYS A 351 -11.46 -38.17 -28.00
N THR A 352 -10.55 -38.95 -28.58
CA THR A 352 -10.35 -38.99 -30.03
C THR A 352 -11.30 -39.99 -30.71
N THR A 353 -11.32 -39.96 -32.04
CA THR A 353 -12.01 -40.92 -32.91
C THR A 353 -11.00 -41.64 -33.81
N TRP A 354 -11.41 -42.73 -34.47
CA TRP A 354 -10.58 -43.40 -35.48
C TRP A 354 -10.26 -42.52 -36.70
N ASP A 355 -11.04 -41.46 -36.93
CA ASP A 355 -10.82 -40.45 -37.97
C ASP A 355 -9.94 -39.27 -37.49
N THR A 356 -9.43 -39.30 -36.26
CA THR A 356 -8.53 -38.27 -35.73
C THR A 356 -7.16 -38.43 -36.38
N ALA A 357 -6.74 -37.43 -37.15
CA ALA A 357 -5.49 -37.45 -37.89
C ALA A 357 -4.26 -37.62 -36.97
N PRO A 358 -3.24 -38.41 -37.36
CA PRO A 358 -1.96 -38.45 -36.66
C PRO A 358 -1.27 -37.08 -36.68
N GLY A 359 -0.67 -36.69 -35.54
CA GLY A 359 0.03 -35.41 -35.40
C GLY A 359 0.10 -34.89 -33.96
N ASP A 360 0.77 -33.76 -33.78
CA ASP A 360 0.94 -33.09 -32.49
C ASP A 360 -0.16 -32.06 -32.20
N TYR A 361 -1.01 -32.36 -31.23
CA TYR A 361 -2.07 -31.48 -30.76
C TYR A 361 -1.62 -30.71 -29.52
N ARG A 362 -1.43 -29.40 -29.66
CA ARG A 362 -1.02 -28.53 -28.54
C ARG A 362 -2.23 -28.07 -27.74
N VAL A 363 -2.22 -28.34 -26.44
CA VAL A 363 -3.26 -27.93 -25.48
C VAL A 363 -2.64 -26.92 -24.52
N THR A 364 -3.09 -25.68 -24.57
CA THR A 364 -2.75 -24.68 -23.55
C THR A 364 -3.75 -24.76 -22.41
N VAL A 365 -3.28 -25.12 -21.23
CA VAL A 365 -4.03 -25.04 -19.98
C VAL A 365 -3.77 -23.67 -19.35
N GLN A 366 -4.79 -23.10 -18.72
CA GLN A 366 -4.67 -21.88 -17.92
C GLN A 366 -5.16 -22.14 -16.49
N VAL A 367 -4.51 -21.51 -15.51
CA VAL A 367 -4.91 -21.54 -14.11
C VAL A 367 -4.96 -20.10 -13.60
N THR A 368 -6.14 -19.71 -13.11
CA THR A 368 -6.47 -18.37 -12.63
C THR A 368 -6.70 -18.44 -11.13
N ASP A 369 -6.15 -17.49 -10.37
CA ASP A 369 -6.38 -17.39 -8.92
C ASP A 369 -7.77 -16.79 -8.60
N GLY A 370 -8.17 -16.86 -7.33
CA GLY A 370 -9.47 -16.36 -6.86
C GLY A 370 -9.45 -14.97 -6.24
N SER A 371 -8.32 -14.27 -6.27
CA SER A 371 -8.16 -12.98 -5.60
C SER A 371 -9.04 -11.87 -6.22
N PRO A 372 -9.19 -10.72 -5.54
CA PRO A 372 -9.88 -9.56 -6.11
C PRO A 372 -9.23 -8.98 -7.37
N ASN A 373 -7.96 -9.31 -7.66
CA ASN A 373 -7.21 -8.88 -8.85
C ASN A 373 -6.57 -10.12 -9.51
N PRO A 374 -7.39 -10.99 -10.15
CA PRO A 374 -6.95 -12.32 -10.51
C PRO A 374 -5.91 -12.30 -11.64
N MET A 375 -4.77 -12.90 -11.35
CA MET A 375 -3.73 -13.24 -12.31
C MET A 375 -3.99 -14.64 -12.90
N THR A 376 -3.22 -15.00 -13.93
CA THR A 376 -3.40 -16.27 -14.64
C THR A 376 -2.06 -16.76 -15.17
N ALA A 377 -1.69 -17.98 -14.78
CA ALA A 377 -0.60 -18.70 -15.41
C ALA A 377 -1.12 -19.55 -16.59
N SER A 378 -0.23 -19.96 -17.49
CA SER A 378 -0.58 -20.85 -18.60
C SER A 378 0.60 -21.71 -19.01
N GLN A 379 0.33 -22.97 -19.35
CA GLN A 379 1.33 -23.92 -19.85
C GLN A 379 0.75 -24.72 -21.01
N THR A 380 1.56 -24.97 -22.04
CA THR A 380 1.17 -25.77 -23.22
C THR A 380 1.76 -27.17 -23.12
N VAL A 381 0.89 -28.18 -23.07
CA VAL A 381 1.27 -29.59 -23.24
C VAL A 381 1.04 -30.02 -24.68
N THR A 382 1.80 -31.02 -25.16
CA THR A 382 1.61 -31.61 -26.49
C THR A 382 1.05 -33.03 -26.34
N ILE A 383 -0.02 -33.32 -27.08
CA ILE A 383 -0.63 -34.64 -27.19
C ILE A 383 -0.35 -35.15 -28.61
N THR A 384 0.56 -36.10 -28.76
CA THR A 384 0.88 -36.73 -30.04
C THR A 384 -0.11 -37.86 -30.33
N VAL A 385 -1.00 -37.69 -31.30
CA VAL A 385 -1.78 -38.79 -31.87
C VAL A 385 -0.86 -39.55 -32.82
N LYS A 386 -0.48 -40.77 -32.45
CA LYS A 386 0.37 -41.66 -33.26
C LYS A 386 -0.41 -42.22 -34.44
N GLU A 387 0.31 -42.61 -35.50
CA GLU A 387 -0.29 -43.37 -36.59
C GLU A 387 -0.61 -44.80 -36.14
N ASP A 388 -1.86 -45.25 -36.31
CA ASP A 388 -2.22 -46.64 -36.11
C ASP A 388 -1.92 -47.50 -37.36
N VAL A 389 -0.67 -47.91 -37.49
CA VAL A 389 -0.16 -48.77 -38.57
C VAL A 389 -0.98 -50.08 -38.72
N ALA A 390 -1.66 -50.55 -37.66
CA ALA A 390 -2.47 -51.77 -37.70
C ALA A 390 -3.80 -51.58 -38.45
N GLN A 391 -4.30 -50.34 -38.55
CA GLN A 391 -5.44 -49.98 -39.40
C GLN A 391 -5.06 -50.00 -40.90
N TYR A 392 -3.78 -49.78 -41.23
CA TYR A 392 -3.26 -49.75 -42.61
C TYR A 392 -2.56 -51.04 -43.06
N THR A 393 -2.34 -51.99 -42.15
CA THR A 393 -1.73 -53.30 -42.44
C THR A 393 -2.79 -54.36 -42.72
N TYR A 394 -2.92 -54.78 -43.98
CA TYR A 394 -3.93 -55.72 -44.46
C TYR A 394 -3.38 -57.12 -44.76
N LEU A 395 -4.15 -58.18 -44.49
CA LEU A 395 -3.87 -59.50 -45.07
C LEU A 395 -4.25 -59.48 -46.56
N VAL A 396 -3.25 -59.59 -47.44
CA VAL A 396 -3.44 -59.52 -48.91
C VAL A 396 -3.23 -60.85 -49.64
N GLY A 397 -2.77 -61.88 -48.95
CA GLY A 397 -2.73 -63.25 -49.46
C GLY A 397 -2.36 -64.24 -48.37
N ALA A 398 -2.81 -65.48 -48.53
CA ALA A 398 -2.41 -66.62 -47.69
C ALA A 398 -2.44 -67.91 -48.53
N GLY A 399 -1.48 -68.80 -48.34
CA GLY A 399 -1.31 -69.96 -49.21
C GLY A 399 -0.15 -70.88 -48.83
N ARG A 400 0.28 -71.73 -49.78
CA ARG A 400 1.38 -72.68 -49.64
C ARG A 400 2.38 -72.48 -50.78
N LYS A 401 3.67 -72.48 -50.45
CA LYS A 401 4.79 -72.35 -51.38
C LYS A 401 5.96 -73.16 -50.86
N ASP A 402 6.60 -73.95 -51.73
CA ASP A 402 7.79 -74.75 -51.41
C ASP A 402 7.64 -75.53 -50.08
N GLU A 403 6.53 -76.28 -50.01
CA GLU A 403 6.00 -77.01 -48.85
C GLU A 403 5.55 -76.20 -47.62
N LEU A 404 6.11 -75.00 -47.39
CA LEU A 404 5.74 -74.12 -46.29
C LEU A 404 4.39 -73.41 -46.55
N ARG A 405 3.73 -72.99 -45.47
CA ARG A 405 2.60 -72.07 -45.53
C ARG A 405 3.11 -70.63 -45.34
N GLU A 406 2.55 -69.71 -46.13
CA GLU A 406 2.91 -68.29 -46.14
C GLU A 406 1.64 -67.43 -46.05
N ALA A 407 1.72 -66.36 -45.27
CA ALA A 407 0.75 -65.28 -45.27
C ALA A 407 1.46 -63.95 -45.55
N TRP A 408 0.81 -63.10 -46.34
CA TRP A 408 1.36 -61.82 -46.77
C TRP A 408 0.52 -60.70 -46.17
N LEU A 409 1.09 -60.00 -45.19
CA LEU A 409 0.57 -58.71 -44.75
C LEU A 409 1.15 -57.61 -45.63
N TYR A 410 0.36 -56.60 -45.95
CA TYR A 410 0.81 -55.42 -46.68
C TYR A 410 0.35 -54.15 -45.97
N ASP A 411 1.33 -53.41 -45.50
CA ASP A 411 1.19 -52.12 -44.86
C ASP A 411 1.12 -51.02 -45.91
N ARG A 412 -0.02 -50.32 -45.93
CA ARG A 412 -0.31 -49.29 -46.91
C ARG A 412 0.27 -47.92 -46.56
N SER A 413 0.67 -47.65 -45.32
CA SER A 413 1.21 -46.31 -44.99
C SER A 413 2.65 -46.13 -45.46
N ASN A 414 3.42 -47.22 -45.49
CA ASN A 414 4.84 -47.22 -45.88
C ASN A 414 5.19 -48.20 -47.02
N ASN A 415 4.20 -48.77 -47.70
CA ASN A 415 4.38 -49.66 -48.86
C ASN A 415 5.23 -50.92 -48.54
N ARG A 416 5.08 -51.47 -47.34
CA ARG A 416 5.85 -52.63 -46.86
C ARG A 416 5.02 -53.91 -46.90
N ARG A 417 5.52 -54.93 -47.60
CA ARG A 417 5.03 -56.30 -47.45
C ARG A 417 5.81 -57.01 -46.33
N LEU A 418 5.07 -57.70 -45.46
CA LEU A 418 5.60 -58.67 -44.51
C LEU A 418 5.17 -60.07 -44.97
N ILE A 419 6.06 -61.05 -44.82
CA ILE A 419 5.75 -62.47 -45.02
C ILE A 419 5.78 -63.10 -43.62
N LEU A 420 4.82 -63.98 -43.35
CA LEU A 420 4.68 -64.71 -42.09
C LEU A 420 4.53 -66.21 -42.38
N HIS A 421 5.18 -67.03 -41.58
CA HIS A 421 5.10 -68.49 -41.59
C HIS A 421 4.41 -69.02 -40.32
N GLU A 422 3.85 -70.23 -40.38
CA GLU A 422 3.31 -70.91 -39.18
C GLU A 422 4.42 -71.13 -38.15
N GLY A 423 4.16 -70.77 -36.89
CA GLY A 423 5.12 -70.81 -35.78
C GLY A 423 5.90 -69.51 -35.53
N GLU A 424 5.93 -68.55 -36.47
CA GLU A 424 6.57 -67.25 -36.24
C GLU A 424 5.77 -66.36 -35.28
N THR A 425 6.41 -65.30 -34.76
CA THR A 425 5.74 -64.25 -33.98
C THR A 425 5.70 -62.95 -34.77
N LEU A 426 4.49 -62.55 -35.18
CA LEU A 426 4.23 -61.20 -35.69
C LEU A 426 4.56 -60.19 -34.58
N ARG A 427 5.49 -59.28 -34.86
CA ARG A 427 5.89 -58.15 -34.01
C ARG A 427 5.84 -56.87 -34.84
N TYR A 428 4.65 -56.40 -35.15
CA TYR A 428 4.44 -55.28 -36.07
C TYR A 428 3.21 -54.46 -35.72
N ALA A 429 3.25 -53.15 -35.97
CA ALA A 429 2.10 -52.26 -35.79
C ALA A 429 1.45 -52.31 -34.38
N GLY A 430 2.24 -52.56 -33.34
CA GLY A 430 1.74 -52.75 -31.96
C GLY A 430 1.08 -54.11 -31.69
N VAL A 431 1.00 -55.00 -32.67
CA VAL A 431 0.54 -56.39 -32.52
C VAL A 431 1.73 -57.30 -32.22
N GLU A 432 1.65 -58.01 -31.10
CA GLU A 432 2.53 -59.13 -30.76
C GLU A 432 1.69 -60.42 -30.68
N ALA A 433 1.84 -61.32 -31.66
CA ALA A 433 1.09 -62.56 -31.73
C ALA A 433 1.83 -63.68 -32.46
N ALA A 434 1.75 -64.90 -31.93
CA ALA A 434 2.25 -66.10 -32.58
C ALA A 434 1.29 -66.56 -33.70
N VAL A 435 1.83 -66.89 -34.88
CA VAL A 435 1.07 -67.45 -36.01
C VAL A 435 0.81 -68.92 -35.74
N VAL A 436 -0.44 -69.26 -35.40
CA VAL A 436 -0.84 -70.63 -35.03
C VAL A 436 -1.20 -71.46 -36.26
N ALA A 437 -1.88 -70.85 -37.22
CA ALA A 437 -2.25 -71.49 -38.49
C ALA A 437 -2.44 -70.45 -39.61
N ILE A 438 -2.17 -70.86 -40.84
CA ILE A 438 -2.37 -70.10 -42.07
C ILE A 438 -3.29 -70.92 -42.97
N HIS A 439 -4.48 -70.39 -43.24
CA HIS A 439 -5.47 -70.98 -44.14
C HIS A 439 -5.45 -70.25 -45.50
N ARG A 440 -6.31 -70.64 -46.44
CA ARG A 440 -6.35 -70.02 -47.79
C ARG A 440 -6.95 -68.61 -47.78
N ASP A 441 -7.82 -68.35 -46.82
CA ASP A 441 -8.72 -67.20 -46.73
C ASP A 441 -8.60 -66.45 -45.40
N HIS A 442 -7.81 -66.94 -44.45
CA HIS A 442 -7.56 -66.29 -43.16
C HIS A 442 -6.27 -66.78 -42.49
N ILE A 443 -5.79 -66.04 -41.49
CA ILE A 443 -4.76 -66.52 -40.55
C ILE A 443 -5.29 -66.57 -39.12
N VAL A 444 -4.70 -67.45 -38.32
CA VAL A 444 -4.99 -67.61 -36.89
C VAL A 444 -3.78 -67.15 -36.08
N LEU A 445 -3.97 -66.10 -35.28
CA LEU A 445 -2.96 -65.43 -34.47
C LEU A 445 -3.25 -65.62 -32.98
N ARG A 446 -2.25 -65.87 -32.15
CA ARG A 446 -2.39 -66.04 -30.70
C ARG A 446 -1.57 -65.01 -29.95
N THR A 447 -2.28 -64.14 -29.24
CA THR A 447 -1.74 -63.29 -28.17
C THR A 447 -1.71 -64.08 -26.85
N ASN A 448 -1.12 -63.51 -25.79
CA ASN A 448 -1.11 -64.15 -24.46
C ASN A 448 -2.52 -64.34 -23.86
N GLU A 449 -3.51 -63.57 -24.30
CA GLU A 449 -4.87 -63.56 -23.74
C GLU A 449 -5.90 -64.32 -24.58
N ALA A 450 -5.70 -64.34 -25.91
CA ALA A 450 -6.71 -64.77 -26.86
C ALA A 450 -6.12 -65.29 -28.18
N VAL A 451 -6.91 -66.15 -28.84
CA VAL A 451 -6.72 -66.57 -30.23
C VAL A 451 -7.66 -65.77 -31.11
N TRP A 452 -7.13 -65.25 -32.20
CA TRP A 452 -7.73 -64.31 -33.14
C TRP A 452 -7.68 -64.88 -34.56
N LYS A 453 -8.68 -64.52 -35.37
CA LYS A 453 -8.77 -64.79 -36.80
C LYS A 453 -8.71 -63.45 -37.55
N LEU A 454 -7.94 -63.42 -38.62
CA LEU A 454 -7.87 -62.31 -39.56
C LEU A 454 -8.21 -62.83 -40.95
N ASP A 455 -9.33 -62.37 -41.53
CA ASP A 455 -9.72 -62.78 -42.88
C ASP A 455 -8.97 -62.01 -43.98
N LEU A 456 -8.86 -62.64 -45.14
CA LEU A 456 -8.25 -62.07 -46.34
C LEU A 456 -8.98 -60.79 -46.75
N GLY A 457 -8.23 -59.70 -46.90
CA GLY A 457 -8.76 -58.36 -47.17
C GLY A 457 -9.08 -57.51 -45.93
N GLN A 458 -8.99 -58.06 -44.71
CA GLN A 458 -9.10 -57.30 -43.45
C GLN A 458 -7.76 -56.70 -43.02
N ASN A 459 -7.81 -55.67 -42.15
CA ASN A 459 -6.64 -55.10 -41.48
C ASN A 459 -6.43 -55.69 -40.08
N LEU A 460 -5.24 -55.52 -39.49
CA LEU A 460 -4.90 -56.06 -38.16
C LEU A 460 -5.85 -55.60 -37.04
N ARG A 461 -6.48 -54.43 -37.14
CA ARG A 461 -7.51 -53.98 -36.18
C ARG A 461 -8.86 -54.67 -36.31
N SER A 462 -9.15 -55.28 -37.47
CA SER A 462 -10.40 -56.01 -37.74
C SER A 462 -10.38 -57.47 -37.24
N MET A 463 -9.32 -57.89 -36.56
CA MET A 463 -9.18 -59.25 -36.03
C MET A 463 -10.36 -59.68 -35.14
N GLN A 464 -10.95 -60.84 -35.46
CA GLN A 464 -12.07 -61.41 -34.71
C GLN A 464 -11.59 -62.48 -33.75
N LYS A 465 -12.00 -62.41 -32.49
CA LYS A 465 -11.61 -63.39 -31.46
C LYS A 465 -12.30 -64.74 -31.75
N VAL A 466 -11.53 -65.82 -31.82
CA VAL A 466 -12.03 -67.12 -32.33
C VAL A 466 -13.15 -67.72 -31.47
N ARG A 467 -13.25 -67.33 -30.20
CA ARG A 467 -14.34 -67.74 -29.30
C ARG A 467 -15.69 -67.08 -29.63
N ASP A 468 -15.66 -65.97 -30.35
CA ASP A 468 -16.83 -65.12 -30.60
C ASP A 468 -17.46 -65.41 -31.98
N LEU A 469 -16.81 -66.26 -32.80
CA LEU A 469 -17.24 -66.71 -34.13
C LEU A 469 -18.47 -67.65 -34.12
N VAL A 470 -19.12 -67.86 -32.98
CA VAL A 470 -20.24 -68.82 -32.81
C VAL A 470 -21.59 -68.09 -32.64
N VAL A 471 -21.76 -66.93 -33.27
CA VAL A 471 -23.06 -66.25 -33.40
C VAL A 471 -23.27 -65.71 -34.82
N ALA A 472 -23.67 -66.60 -35.73
CA ALA A 472 -24.28 -66.25 -37.01
C ALA A 472 -25.38 -67.27 -37.34
N LYS A 473 -26.63 -66.82 -37.52
CA LYS A 473 -27.79 -67.68 -37.78
C LYS A 473 -28.31 -67.42 -39.20
N PRO A 474 -28.56 -68.45 -40.02
CA PRO A 474 -29.01 -68.28 -41.41
C PRO A 474 -30.50 -67.92 -41.52
N ASP A 475 -30.85 -67.26 -42.63
CA ASP A 475 -32.20 -66.78 -42.98
C ASP A 475 -33.20 -67.87 -43.36
N VAL A 476 -34.49 -67.60 -43.07
CA VAL A 476 -35.68 -68.28 -43.62
C VAL A 476 -36.78 -67.20 -43.79
N PRO A 477 -37.55 -67.14 -44.90
CA PRO A 477 -38.20 -65.91 -45.37
C PRO A 477 -39.61 -65.57 -44.80
N SER A 478 -40.09 -64.38 -45.18
CA SER A 478 -41.26 -63.66 -44.66
C SER A 478 -42.64 -64.07 -45.21
N VAL A 479 -43.67 -64.04 -44.33
CA VAL A 479 -45.09 -63.74 -44.64
C VAL A 479 -45.70 -62.93 -43.46
N SER A 480 -46.76 -62.15 -43.70
CA SER A 480 -47.57 -61.35 -42.73
C SER A 480 -49.07 -61.43 -43.17
N PRO A 481 -50.14 -60.96 -42.47
CA PRO A 481 -50.24 -59.69 -41.72
C PRO A 481 -51.20 -59.75 -40.45
N PRO A 482 -52.14 -58.81 -40.08
CA PRO A 482 -52.40 -58.43 -38.66
C PRO A 482 -53.93 -58.42 -38.31
N PRO A 483 -54.57 -57.49 -37.53
CA PRO A 483 -54.16 -56.60 -36.41
C PRO A 483 -55.12 -56.61 -35.15
N ASP A 484 -54.85 -55.71 -34.19
CA ASP A 484 -55.81 -54.84 -33.45
C ASP A 484 -56.40 -55.22 -32.05
N SER A 485 -56.82 -54.17 -31.31
CA SER A 485 -57.64 -54.05 -30.07
C SER A 485 -56.93 -53.61 -28.77
N ALA A 486 -57.57 -52.68 -28.04
CA ALA A 486 -57.20 -52.12 -26.72
C ALA A 486 -58.49 -51.90 -25.86
N PRO A 487 -58.52 -50.93 -24.91
CA PRO A 487 -58.08 -50.91 -23.50
C PRO A 487 -59.27 -51.32 -22.55
N PRO A 488 -59.60 -50.76 -21.34
CA PRO A 488 -58.91 -49.90 -20.38
C PRO A 488 -58.68 -50.43 -18.90
N PRO A 489 -59.42 -50.09 -17.79
CA PRO A 489 -58.72 -49.56 -16.61
C PRO A 489 -59.09 -50.07 -15.17
N SER A 490 -58.18 -49.78 -14.22
CA SER A 490 -58.36 -49.35 -12.80
C SER A 490 -59.41 -49.98 -11.84
N THR A 491 -58.99 -50.38 -10.61
CA THR A 491 -59.23 -49.69 -9.29
C THR A 491 -58.87 -50.53 -8.04
N SER A 492 -58.57 -49.86 -6.91
CA SER A 492 -58.79 -50.24 -5.49
C SER A 492 -58.07 -51.44 -4.80
N GLY A 493 -57.82 -51.30 -3.49
CA GLY A 493 -57.51 -52.40 -2.52
C GLY A 493 -58.79 -52.90 -1.80
N PRO A 494 -58.83 -53.22 -0.48
CA PRO A 494 -57.78 -53.13 0.58
C PRO A 494 -57.80 -54.33 1.61
N SER A 495 -57.24 -54.12 2.82
CA SER A 495 -57.69 -54.67 4.15
C SER A 495 -56.97 -55.85 4.86
N SER A 496 -56.29 -55.51 5.97
CA SER A 496 -56.38 -56.09 7.35
C SER A 496 -55.94 -57.52 7.75
N ALA A 497 -54.83 -57.61 8.53
CA ALA A 497 -54.65 -58.08 9.95
C ALA A 497 -55.28 -59.43 10.45
N PRO A 498 -55.05 -59.90 11.73
CA PRO A 498 -54.09 -59.55 12.83
C PRO A 498 -53.13 -60.76 13.18
N THR A 499 -52.27 -60.83 14.21
CA THR A 499 -52.36 -60.65 15.70
C THR A 499 -50.98 -60.52 16.40
N SER A 500 -50.96 -60.27 17.73
CA SER A 500 -49.77 -60.14 18.62
C SER A 500 -49.95 -60.89 19.96
N PRO A 501 -48.89 -61.12 20.78
CA PRO A 501 -48.61 -60.27 21.97
C PRO A 501 -47.10 -60.04 22.29
N THR A 502 -46.64 -58.85 22.75
CA THR A 502 -46.45 -58.39 24.17
C THR A 502 -45.29 -59.10 24.91
N THR A 503 -44.27 -58.49 25.55
CA THR A 503 -44.12 -57.27 26.42
C THR A 503 -42.64 -56.79 26.36
N GLY A 504 -42.19 -55.57 26.70
CA GLY A 504 -42.81 -54.31 27.14
C GLY A 504 -41.75 -53.18 27.31
N SER A 505 -42.19 -51.91 27.40
CA SER A 505 -41.33 -50.69 27.52
C SER A 505 -41.30 -50.17 29.00
N PRO A 506 -41.01 -48.90 29.41
CA PRO A 506 -40.87 -47.59 28.71
C PRO A 506 -39.52 -46.85 29.04
N LYS A 507 -39.24 -45.55 28.80
CA LYS A 507 -40.11 -44.36 28.63
C LYS A 507 -39.46 -43.22 27.79
N ARG A 508 -40.31 -42.51 27.04
CA ARG A 508 -40.10 -41.31 26.17
C ARG A 508 -40.91 -40.14 26.84
N PRO A 509 -41.33 -39.00 26.22
CA PRO A 509 -40.95 -38.31 24.99
C PRO A 509 -40.90 -36.75 25.06
N SER A 510 -40.64 -36.11 23.92
CA SER A 510 -41.13 -34.76 23.50
C SER A 510 -42.19 -34.95 22.37
N PRO A 511 -43.05 -33.96 21.96
CA PRO A 511 -42.88 -32.50 22.04
C PRO A 511 -44.20 -31.70 22.35
N GLU A 512 -44.32 -30.49 21.78
CA GLU A 512 -45.41 -29.48 21.81
C GLU A 512 -46.74 -29.93 21.11
N PRO A 513 -47.80 -29.09 20.93
CA PRO A 513 -48.07 -27.70 21.42
C PRO A 513 -49.48 -27.46 22.07
N GLY A 514 -49.75 -26.25 22.57
CA GLY A 514 -51.14 -25.79 22.82
C GLY A 514 -51.35 -24.61 23.80
N THR A 515 -52.32 -23.73 23.50
CA THR A 515 -52.88 -22.67 24.40
C THR A 515 -54.40 -22.62 24.16
N PRO A 516 -55.29 -22.52 25.19
CA PRO A 516 -55.82 -21.19 25.57
C PRO A 516 -56.41 -21.03 27.02
N GLN A 517 -56.32 -19.82 27.60
CA GLN A 517 -57.17 -19.25 28.69
C GLN A 517 -57.21 -20.02 30.06
N ARG A 518 -57.77 -19.54 31.19
CA ARG A 518 -58.50 -18.30 31.56
C ARG A 518 -58.38 -17.97 33.07
N ARG A 519 -57.96 -16.76 33.46
CA ARG A 519 -58.54 -15.91 34.56
C ARG A 519 -57.67 -14.68 34.87
N ALA A 520 -58.33 -13.55 35.10
CA ALA A 520 -57.84 -12.32 35.74
C ALA A 520 -58.51 -12.23 37.16
N PRO A 521 -58.46 -11.13 37.96
CA PRO A 521 -58.03 -9.75 37.70
C PRO A 521 -57.00 -9.23 38.75
N GLU A 522 -56.75 -7.96 39.08
CA GLU A 522 -57.23 -6.57 38.77
C GLU A 522 -56.10 -5.63 39.28
N SER A 523 -55.85 -4.36 38.90
CA SER A 523 -56.15 -3.42 37.80
C SER A 523 -55.06 -2.31 37.86
N SER A 524 -54.95 -1.24 37.07
CA SER A 524 -55.73 -0.62 35.97
C SER A 524 -54.73 -0.17 34.86
N GLY A 525 -54.84 0.85 33.98
CA GLY A 525 -55.80 1.94 33.73
C GLY A 525 -55.16 3.34 33.82
N ALA A 526 -55.19 4.21 32.79
CA ALA A 526 -55.69 4.04 31.42
C ALA A 526 -55.00 4.99 30.40
N GLU A 527 -55.00 4.57 29.13
CA GLU A 527 -54.66 5.39 27.95
C GLU A 527 -55.89 6.10 27.37
N ARG A 528 -55.65 7.07 26.47
CA ARG A 528 -56.12 7.13 25.06
C ARG A 528 -55.41 8.31 24.36
N ALA A 529 -54.86 8.24 23.14
CA ALA A 529 -55.30 7.67 21.85
C ALA A 529 -56.46 8.46 21.19
N SER A 530 -56.55 8.66 19.87
CA SER A 530 -55.89 7.99 18.74
C SER A 530 -55.77 8.86 17.46
N ASP A 531 -55.16 8.28 16.42
CA ASP A 531 -54.90 8.73 15.03
C ASP A 531 -56.02 9.48 14.26
N GLY A 532 -55.67 10.14 13.14
CA GLY A 532 -56.68 10.52 12.11
C GLY A 532 -56.35 11.49 10.96
N ALA A 533 -55.45 11.13 10.03
CA ALA A 533 -55.43 11.48 8.58
C ALA A 533 -55.73 12.90 7.99
N SER A 534 -54.85 13.32 7.06
CA SER A 534 -55.12 13.96 5.75
C SER A 534 -55.77 15.37 5.58
N ALA A 535 -54.89 16.34 5.26
CA ALA A 535 -54.88 17.16 4.03
C ALA A 535 -55.77 18.41 3.82
N VAL A 536 -55.29 19.25 2.87
CA VAL A 536 -55.91 20.42 2.19
C VAL A 536 -55.85 21.79 2.91
N SER A 537 -55.61 22.84 2.11
CA SER A 537 -55.47 24.29 2.43
C SER A 537 -56.84 25.03 2.28
N PRO A 538 -57.02 26.39 2.24
CA PRO A 538 -56.05 27.50 2.18
C PRO A 538 -56.38 28.79 2.99
N THR A 539 -55.55 29.83 2.79
CA THR A 539 -55.73 31.31 2.83
C THR A 539 -56.84 32.04 3.62
N SER A 540 -56.44 33.28 3.99
CA SER A 540 -57.19 34.58 3.95
C SER A 540 -57.98 35.10 5.18
N ASP A 541 -57.30 36.02 5.90
CA ASP A 541 -57.66 37.46 6.04
C ASP A 541 -58.40 37.99 7.31
N ALA A 542 -58.08 39.25 7.63
CA ALA A 542 -58.66 40.28 8.52
C ALA A 542 -59.48 39.89 9.79
N SER A 543 -59.45 40.65 10.90
CA SER A 543 -59.52 42.13 10.97
C SER A 543 -59.31 42.68 12.41
N GLN A 544 -59.33 44.01 12.56
CA GLN A 544 -59.44 44.81 13.82
C GLN A 544 -58.19 44.83 14.74
N LYS A 545 -57.90 45.87 15.56
CA LYS A 545 -58.26 47.31 15.71
C LYS A 545 -57.30 47.91 16.78
N GLU A 546 -57.07 49.21 16.99
CA GLU A 546 -57.23 50.49 16.23
C GLU A 546 -56.67 51.65 17.09
N SER A 547 -56.08 52.70 16.46
CA SER A 547 -55.67 54.02 17.03
C SER A 547 -54.66 54.04 18.23
N ASN A 548 -53.87 55.10 18.49
CA ASN A 548 -53.89 56.50 18.02
C ASN A 548 -52.47 57.14 17.94
N GLU A 549 -52.34 58.22 17.16
CA GLU A 549 -51.19 59.15 16.98
C GLU A 549 -51.74 60.60 16.91
N PRO A 550 -50.96 61.68 16.68
CA PRO A 550 -49.50 61.88 16.74
C PRO A 550 -49.13 62.75 17.99
N GLU A 551 -48.50 63.95 18.05
CA GLU A 551 -47.82 64.94 17.18
C GLU A 551 -47.02 65.90 18.14
N THR A 552 -45.90 66.58 17.86
CA THR A 552 -45.57 67.61 16.83
C THR A 552 -44.06 67.96 16.82
N GLU A 553 -43.55 68.33 15.64
CA GLU A 553 -42.52 69.34 15.31
C GLU A 553 -41.09 69.42 15.93
N SER A 554 -40.22 70.12 15.16
CA SER A 554 -38.81 70.50 15.39
C SER A 554 -38.73 72.07 15.37
N PRO A 555 -37.60 72.83 15.25
CA PRO A 555 -36.18 72.49 15.01
C PRO A 555 -35.12 73.35 15.78
N ALA A 556 -33.85 73.19 15.34
CA ALA A 556 -32.80 74.24 15.16
C ALA A 556 -31.74 74.57 16.25
N GLU A 557 -30.47 74.42 15.81
CA GLU A 557 -29.27 75.26 15.97
C GLU A 557 -28.92 76.02 17.27
N GLN A 558 -27.77 75.66 17.86
CA GLN A 558 -26.55 76.49 18.03
C GLN A 558 -25.46 75.69 18.79
N GLY A 559 -24.16 75.78 18.47
CA GLY A 559 -23.47 76.52 17.40
C GLY A 559 -21.97 76.18 17.40
#